data_AF-A0A7C4WET5-F1
#
_entry.id   AF-A0A7C4WET5-F1
#
_cell.length_a   1.000
_cell.length_b   1.000
_cell.length_c   1.000
_cell.angle_alpha   90.00
_cell.angle_beta   90.00
_cell.angle_gamma   90.00
#
_symmetry.space_group_name_H-M   'P 1'
#
loop_
_entity.id
_entity.type
_entity.pdbx_description
1 polymer ?
#
loop_
_entity_poly.entity_id
_entity_poly.type
_entity_poly.pdbx_seq_one_letter_code
_entity_poly.pdbx_strand_id
1 'polypeptide(L)' 'MESPNPCEVGINGVIVDETMKTLRIETPKGIKTVAKKGRIFAVEVDGIMFKVSGDLITFRPEERIMRGIMLINRIKGD' A
#
# COMPACT_ATOMS: atom_id res chain seq x y z
N MET A 1 7.49 -2.35 -6.21
CA MET A 1 7.68 -3.74 -6.66
C MET A 1 6.98 -3.96 -7.99
N GLU A 2 5.71 -3.60 -8.18
CA GLU A 2 5.06 -3.65 -9.51
C GLU A 2 4.09 -2.46 -9.65
N SER A 3 4.07 -1.79 -10.81
CA SER A 3 3.10 -0.73 -11.13
C SER A 3 2.76 -0.75 -12.63
N PRO A 4 1.51 -0.51 -13.03
CA PRO A 4 1.13 -0.29 -14.43
C PRO A 4 1.77 0.97 -15.01
N ASN A 5 2.29 1.86 -14.17
CA ASN A 5 3.07 3.02 -14.58
C ASN A 5 4.57 2.73 -14.32
N PRO A 6 5.40 2.51 -15.36
CA PRO A 6 6.81 2.18 -15.20
C PRO A 6 7.61 3.24 -14.42
N CYS A 7 7.21 4.50 -14.50
CA CYS A 7 7.86 5.62 -13.81
C CYS A 7 7.67 5.59 -12.28
N GLU A 8 6.73 4.77 -11.77
CA GLU A 8 6.50 4.59 -10.34
C GLU A 8 7.35 3.47 -9.74
N VAL A 9 7.97 2.63 -10.59
CA VAL A 9 8.82 1.52 -10.15
C VAL A 9 10.13 2.09 -9.61
N GLY A 10 10.46 1.75 -8.36
CA GLY A 10 11.68 2.21 -7.68
C GLY A 10 11.50 3.47 -6.82
N ILE A 11 10.29 4.05 -6.76
CA ILE A 11 9.98 5.07 -5.75
C ILE A 11 10.12 4.43 -4.36
N ASN A 12 10.99 5.03 -3.55
CA ASN A 12 11.21 4.67 -2.15
C ASN A 12 11.09 5.91 -1.27
N GLY A 13 10.75 5.71 0.00
CA GLY A 13 10.54 6.79 0.92
C GLY A 13 9.56 6.45 2.04
N VAL A 14 9.24 7.45 2.84
CA VAL A 14 8.32 7.31 3.99
C VAL A 14 6.92 7.70 3.56
N ILE A 15 5.92 6.91 3.95
CA ILE A 15 4.52 7.25 3.73
C ILE A 15 4.15 8.35 4.73
N VAL A 16 3.87 9.56 4.23
CA VAL A 16 3.55 10.73 5.07
C VAL A 16 2.06 10.98 5.17
N ASP A 17 1.29 10.53 4.19
CA ASP A 17 -0.16 10.77 4.15
C ASP A 17 -0.85 9.68 3.31
N GLU A 18 -2.02 9.27 3.75
CA GLU A 18 -2.81 8.19 3.16
C GLU A 18 -4.25 8.65 2.96
N THR A 19 -4.72 8.56 1.72
CA THR A 19 -6.14 8.73 1.41
C THR A 19 -6.78 7.39 1.02
N MET A 20 -8.08 7.41 0.72
CA MET A 20 -8.79 6.21 0.25
C MET A 20 -8.17 5.59 -1.00
N LYS A 21 -7.63 6.41 -1.92
CA LYS A 21 -7.14 5.94 -3.24
C LYS A 21 -5.64 6.14 -3.45
N THR A 22 -5.01 7.03 -2.69
CA THR A 22 -3.61 7.41 -2.91
C THR A 22 -2.77 7.29 -1.65
N LEU A 23 -1.47 7.10 -1.86
CA LEU A 23 -0.42 7.22 -0.85
C LEU A 23 0.48 8.37 -1.26
N ARG A 24 0.84 9.23 -0.30
CA ARG A 24 1.87 10.25 -0.50
C ARG A 24 3.15 9.75 0.16
N ILE A 25 4.17 9.59 -0.65
CA ILE A 25 5.48 9.08 -0.27
C ILE A 25 6.47 10.24 -0.32
N GLU A 26 7.05 10.57 0.82
CA GLU A 26 8.16 11.50 0.90
C GLU A 26 9.44 10.80 0.46
N THR A 27 9.99 11.26 -0.66
CA THR A 27 11.25 10.78 -1.22
C THR A 27 12.33 11.84 -1.01
N PRO A 28 13.63 11.51 -1.16
CA PRO A 28 14.70 12.50 -1.11
C PRO A 28 14.56 13.66 -2.12
N LYS A 29 13.75 13.46 -3.18
CA LYS A 29 13.48 14.46 -4.24
C LYS A 29 12.14 15.18 -4.05
N GLY A 30 11.50 15.03 -2.89
CA GLY A 30 10.20 15.61 -2.55
C GLY A 30 9.07 14.58 -2.50
N ILE A 31 7.83 15.08 -2.37
CA ILE A 31 6.65 14.26 -2.14
C ILE A 31 6.09 13.74 -3.48
N LYS A 32 5.87 12.43 -3.56
CA LYS A 32 5.24 11.75 -4.70
C LYS A 32 3.89 11.17 -4.28
N THR A 33 2.86 11.45 -5.06
CA THR A 33 1.54 10.85 -4.87
C THR A 33 1.40 9.64 -5.80
N VAL A 34 1.17 8.47 -5.22
CA VAL A 34 1.04 7.19 -5.94
C VAL A 34 -0.38 6.65 -5.72
N ALA A 35 -1.01 6.17 -6.78
CA ALA A 35 -2.31 5.50 -6.68
C ALA A 35 -2.14 4.08 -6.13
N LYS A 36 -3.06 3.64 -5.27
CA LYS A 36 -3.05 2.28 -4.71
C LYS A 36 -3.48 1.23 -5.74
N LYS A 37 -4.53 1.53 -6.51
CA LYS A 37 -5.18 0.56 -7.40
C LYS A 37 -4.20 -0.02 -8.43
N GLY A 38 -4.11 -1.35 -8.50
CA GLY A 38 -3.25 -2.10 -9.43
C GLY A 38 -1.75 -2.00 -9.12
N ARG A 39 -1.33 -1.49 -7.96
CA ARG A 39 0.08 -1.43 -7.55
C ARG A 39 0.38 -2.44 -6.46
N ILE A 40 1.61 -2.92 -6.43
CA ILE A 40 2.13 -3.70 -5.30
C ILE A 40 3.25 -2.95 -4.60
N PHE A 41 3.03 -2.71 -3.31
CA PHE A 41 3.92 -2.01 -2.40
C PHE A 41 4.73 -3.01 -1.59
N ALA A 42 6.00 -2.68 -1.37
CA ALA A 42 6.80 -3.29 -0.32
C ALA A 42 6.76 -2.34 0.86
N VAL A 43 6.27 -2.79 2.01
CA VAL A 43 6.14 -1.97 3.21
C VAL A 43 6.94 -2.63 4.31
N GLU A 44 7.85 -1.88 4.91
CA GLU A 44 8.58 -2.31 6.09
C GLU A 44 7.81 -1.88 7.34
N VAL A 45 7.55 -2.83 8.24
CA VAL A 45 6.96 -2.57 9.56
C VAL A 45 7.77 -3.36 10.57
N ASP A 46 8.33 -2.67 11.56
CA ASP A 46 9.15 -3.27 12.64
C ASP A 46 10.28 -4.19 12.12
N GLY A 47 10.92 -3.79 11.01
CA GLY A 47 12.02 -4.54 10.39
C GLY A 47 11.59 -5.74 9.52
N ILE A 48 10.28 -5.96 9.37
CA ILE A 48 9.73 -7.02 8.53
C ILE A 48 9.18 -6.42 7.24
N MET A 49 9.58 -6.99 6.10
CA MET A 49 9.14 -6.57 4.78
C MET A 49 7.87 -7.32 4.35
N PHE A 50 6.79 -6.58 4.09
CA PHE A 50 5.51 -7.10 3.62
C PHE A 50 5.24 -6.72 2.16
N LYS A 51 4.75 -7.67 1.35
CA LYS A 51 4.23 -7.40 0.01
C LYS A 51 2.73 -7.11 0.10
N VAL A 52 2.34 -5.86 -0.09
CA VAL A 52 0.96 -5.39 0.07
C VAL A 52 0.38 -5.01 -1.30
N SER A 53 -0.71 -5.67 -1.70
CA SER A 53 -1.47 -5.25 -2.88
C SER A 53 -2.28 -3.99 -2.56
N GLY A 54 -2.10 -2.95 -3.36
CA GLY A 54 -2.83 -1.70 -3.22
C GLY A 54 -4.34 -1.86 -3.40
N ASP A 55 -4.78 -2.85 -4.18
CA ASP A 55 -6.21 -3.17 -4.36
C ASP A 55 -6.87 -3.68 -3.07
N LEU A 56 -6.09 -4.22 -2.13
CA LEU A 56 -6.60 -4.68 -0.83
C LEU A 56 -6.73 -3.54 0.20
N ILE A 57 -6.13 -2.38 -0.07
CA ILE A 57 -6.08 -1.23 0.84
C ILE A 57 -6.73 0.05 0.27
N THR A 58 -7.41 -0.06 -0.88
CA THR A 58 -8.27 0.98 -1.46
C THR A 58 -9.62 1.08 -0.76
N PHE A 59 -9.62 1.16 0.56
CA PHE A 59 -10.83 1.30 1.36
C PHE A 59 -10.67 2.43 2.38
N ARG A 60 -11.79 2.98 2.82
CA ARG A 60 -11.77 4.00 3.88
C ARG A 60 -11.26 3.38 5.19
N PRO A 61 -10.62 4.16 6.07
CA PRO A 61 -10.10 3.66 7.34
C PRO A 61 -11.12 2.85 8.14
N GLU A 62 -12.38 3.32 8.21
CA GLU A 62 -13.48 2.64 8.90
C GLU A 62 -13.84 1.27 8.29
N GLU A 63 -13.72 1.10 6.97
CA GLU A 63 -14.00 -0.16 6.28
C GLU A 63 -12.81 -1.14 6.35
N ARG A 64 -11.61 -0.61 6.62
CA ARG A 64 -10.35 -1.36 6.55
C ARG A 64 -10.23 -2.41 7.65
N ILE A 65 -10.78 -2.15 8.84
CA ILE A 65 -10.77 -3.11 9.96
C ILE A 65 -11.55 -4.37 9.59
N MET A 66 -12.77 -4.22 9.07
CA MET A 66 -13.62 -5.34 8.66
C MET A 66 -13.00 -6.13 7.50
N ARG A 67 -12.47 -5.43 6.48
CA ARG A 67 -11.79 -6.05 5.33
C ARG A 67 -10.52 -6.79 5.75
N GLY A 68 -9.76 -6.24 6.69
CA GLY A 68 -8.56 -6.88 7.26
C GLY A 68 -8.89 -8.20 7.96
N ILE A 69 -9.94 -8.21 8.79
CA ILE A 69 -10.41 -9.44 9.46
C ILE A 69 -10.87 -10.48 8.44
N MET A 70 -11.61 -10.09 7.39
CA MET A 70 -12.00 -11.00 6.30
C MET A 70 -10.79 -11.62 5.58
N LEU A 71 -9.75 -10.83 5.32
CA LEU A 71 -8.50 -11.32 4.70
C LEU A 71 -7.76 -12.30 5.61
N ILE A 72 -7.67 -12.03 6.91
CA ILE A 72 -7.04 -12.94 7.89
C ILE A 72 -7.79 -14.27 7.96
N ASN A 73 -9.12 -14.23 8.03
CA ASN A 73 -9.95 -15.44 8.06
C ASN A 73 -9.82 -16.27 6.77
N ARG A 74 -9.68 -15.60 5.62
CA ARG A 74 -9.45 -16.29 4.35
C ARG A 74 -8.09 -16.97 4.27
N ILE A 75 -7.05 -16.38 4.86
CA ILE A 75 -5.70 -16.97 4.89
C ILE A 75 -5.60 -18.11 5.92
N LYS A 76 -6.36 -18.06 7.02
CA LYS A 76 -6.39 -19.12 8.05
C LYS A 76 -7.26 -20.33 7.68
N GLY A 77 -8.11 -20.19 6.65
CA GLY A 77 -9.08 -21.20 6.23
C GLY A 77 -8.60 -22.15 5.13
N ASP A 78 -7.38 -21.97 4.64
CA ASP A 78 -6.68 -22.86 3.69
C ASP A 78 -5.51 -23.57 4.38
#